data_AF-A0A1D2TWT7-F1
#
_entry.id   AF-A0A1D2TWT7-F1
#
_cell.length_a   1.000
_cell.length_b   1.000
_cell.length_c   1.000
_cell.angle_alpha   90.00
_cell.angle_beta   90.00
_cell.angle_gamma   90.00
#
_symmetry.space_group_name_H-M   'P 1'
#
loop_
_entity.id
_entity.type
_entity.pdbx_description
1 polymer ?
#
loop_
_entity_poly.entity_id
_entity_poly.type
_entity_poly.pdbx_seq_one_letter_code
_entity_poly.pdbx_strand_id
1 'polypeptide(L)'
;MTDRRNFITGLALAPIIAAAPAMAMTATPSPDPVTAYWAAWHGINDGTVSEDAFARAMDALDYWEPVTQRDFIRKVVTMFHDCHAPPPDDRIALMIAQGKRFVGEA
;
A
#
# COMPACT_ATOMS: atom_id res chain seq x y z
N MET A 1 24.46 25.94 -22.40
CA MET A 1 23.05 26.10 -22.79
C MET A 1 22.59 24.74 -23.28
N THR A 2 22.07 23.91 -22.37
CA THR A 2 21.87 22.47 -22.62
C THR A 2 20.52 22.24 -23.27
N ASP A 3 20.57 21.58 -24.41
CA ASP A 3 19.50 21.38 -25.38
C ASP A 3 18.35 20.53 -24.82
N ARG A 4 17.11 20.97 -25.05
CA ARG A 4 15.84 20.37 -24.56
C ARG A 4 15.35 19.21 -25.44
N ARG A 5 16.25 18.53 -26.15
CA ARG A 5 15.91 17.45 -27.06
C ARG A 5 16.80 16.25 -26.77
N ASN A 6 16.28 15.32 -25.97
CA ASN A 6 16.56 13.89 -26.07
C ASN A 6 15.47 13.16 -25.24
N PHE A 7 14.40 12.65 -25.84
CA PHE A 7 14.25 11.47 -26.71
C PHE A 7 13.54 10.38 -25.90
N ILE A 8 12.23 10.32 -26.08
CA ILE A 8 11.36 9.19 -25.74
C ILE A 8 11.94 7.93 -26.40
N THR A 9 11.95 6.79 -25.69
CA THR A 9 11.62 5.42 -26.18
C THR A 9 12.40 4.39 -25.37
N GLY A 10 11.70 3.52 -24.65
CA GLY A 10 12.29 2.39 -23.95
C GLY A 10 11.23 1.35 -23.60
N LEU A 11 10.56 0.81 -24.61
CA LEU A 11 9.59 -0.28 -24.48
C LEU A 11 10.19 -1.54 -25.12
N ALA A 12 10.06 -2.65 -24.39
CA ALA A 12 10.19 -4.05 -24.82
C ALA A 12 11.57 -4.58 -25.23
N LEU A 13 12.19 -5.37 -24.35
CA LEU A 13 12.77 -6.68 -24.69
C LEU A 13 12.71 -7.59 -23.45
N ALA A 14 11.77 -8.54 -23.44
CA ALA A 14 11.83 -9.70 -22.56
C ALA A 14 12.75 -10.76 -23.19
N PRO A 15 13.48 -11.56 -22.39
CA PRO A 15 13.87 -12.91 -22.80
C PRO A 15 13.17 -13.97 -21.93
N ILE A 16 12.61 -14.97 -22.62
CA ILE A 16 11.93 -16.15 -22.09
C ILE A 16 12.96 -17.29 -21.90
N ILE A 17 12.98 -17.85 -20.68
CA ILE A 17 13.41 -19.19 -20.20
C ILE A 17 14.91 -19.55 -20.18
N ALA A 18 15.43 -19.77 -18.96
CA ALA A 18 16.40 -20.83 -18.65
C ALA A 18 16.14 -21.36 -17.21
N ALA A 19 16.19 -22.69 -17.06
CA ALA A 19 15.89 -23.44 -15.84
C ALA A 19 16.78 -23.11 -14.63
N ALA A 20 16.23 -23.34 -13.43
CA ALA A 20 16.75 -23.01 -12.10
C ALA A 20 18.21 -23.49 -11.81
N PRO A 21 18.90 -22.83 -10.86
CA PRO A 21 18.75 -23.29 -9.48
C PRO A 21 18.20 -22.20 -8.56
N ALA A 22 17.36 -22.61 -7.63
CA ALA A 22 16.85 -21.79 -6.55
C ALA A 22 18.03 -21.20 -5.76
N MET A 23 18.21 -19.88 -5.79
CA MET A 23 18.90 -19.09 -4.76
C MET A 23 18.80 -17.59 -5.09
N ALA A 24 17.60 -17.06 -4.92
CA ALA A 24 17.36 -15.70 -4.46
C ALA A 24 15.84 -15.57 -4.29
N MET A 25 15.34 -15.97 -3.13
CA MET A 25 14.13 -15.33 -2.61
C MET A 25 14.49 -13.86 -2.40
N THR A 26 14.45 -13.05 -3.46
CA THR A 26 14.21 -11.62 -3.30
C THR A 26 12.84 -11.56 -2.67
N ALA A 27 12.79 -11.38 -1.35
CA ALA A 27 11.57 -11.01 -0.67
C ALA A 27 11.07 -9.77 -1.42
N THR A 28 10.07 -9.95 -2.29
CA THR A 28 9.27 -8.84 -2.77
C THR A 28 8.81 -8.16 -1.49
N PRO A 29 9.18 -6.89 -1.22
CA PRO A 29 8.67 -6.25 -0.02
C PRO A 29 7.16 -6.39 -0.10
N SER A 30 6.56 -7.00 0.93
CA SER A 30 5.11 -7.03 1.06
C SER A 30 4.64 -5.61 0.73
N PRO A 31 3.75 -5.43 -0.26
CA PRO A 31 3.39 -4.10 -0.68
C PRO A 31 2.91 -3.34 0.55
N ASP A 32 3.51 -2.17 0.77
CA ASP A 32 3.12 -1.22 1.81
C ASP A 32 1.59 -1.17 1.89
N PRO A 33 0.96 -1.45 3.05
CA PRO A 33 -0.49 -1.58 3.15
C PRO A 33 -1.26 -0.37 2.61
N VAL A 34 -0.69 0.83 2.70
CA VAL A 34 -1.26 2.04 2.09
C VAL A 34 -1.26 1.95 0.57
N THR A 35 -0.14 1.53 -0.03
CA THR A 35 -0.04 1.35 -1.49
C THR A 35 -0.92 0.21 -1.98
N ALA A 36 -1.00 -0.89 -1.23
CA ALA A 36 -1.87 -2.02 -1.54
C ALA A 36 -3.35 -1.61 -1.52
N TYR A 37 -3.77 -0.82 -0.53
CA TYR A 37 -5.11 -0.25 -0.46
C TYR A 37 -5.42 0.59 -1.71
N TRP A 38 -4.55 1.54 -2.07
CA TRP A 38 -4.80 2.41 -3.22
C TRP A 38 -4.87 1.64 -4.54
N ALA A 39 -3.99 0.66 -4.73
CA ALA A 39 -4.05 -0.22 -5.90
C ALA A 39 -5.37 -1.01 -5.95
N ALA A 40 -5.82 -1.53 -4.82
CA ALA A 40 -7.08 -2.26 -4.73
C ALA A 40 -8.31 -1.35 -4.90
N TRP A 41 -8.26 -0.12 -4.39
CA TRP A 41 -9.30 0.90 -4.58
C TRP A 41 -9.47 1.28 -6.04
N HIS A 42 -8.37 1.54 -6.76
CA HIS A 42 -8.45 1.78 -8.20
C HIS A 42 -8.93 0.52 -8.94
N GLY A 43 -8.41 -0.63 -8.55
CA GLY A 43 -8.73 -1.92 -9.15
C GLY A 43 -10.18 -2.37 -8.99
N ILE A 44 -10.84 -2.04 -7.86
CA ILE A 44 -12.26 -2.39 -7.67
C ILE A 44 -13.15 -1.46 -8.51
N ASN A 45 -12.74 -0.21 -8.69
CA ASN A 45 -13.46 0.78 -9.50
C ASN A 45 -13.31 0.56 -11.01
N ASP A 46 -12.19 -0.02 -11.46
CA ASP A 46 -11.96 -0.37 -12.86
C ASP A 46 -12.34 -1.83 -13.22
N GLY A 47 -12.77 -2.61 -12.22
CA GLY A 47 -13.18 -4.01 -12.38
C GLY A 47 -12.03 -5.01 -12.54
N THR A 48 -10.78 -4.61 -12.26
CA THR A 48 -9.60 -5.49 -12.36
C THR A 48 -9.28 -6.23 -11.06
N VAL A 49 -9.88 -5.84 -9.93
CA VAL A 49 -9.70 -6.44 -8.61
C VAL A 49 -11.06 -6.91 -8.09
N SER A 50 -11.10 -8.08 -7.44
CA SER A 50 -12.32 -8.60 -6.83
C SER A 50 -12.64 -7.91 -5.50
N GLU A 51 -13.91 -7.93 -5.09
CA GLU A 51 -14.33 -7.43 -3.77
C GLU A 51 -13.53 -8.06 -2.63
N ASP A 52 -13.29 -9.37 -2.67
CA ASP A 52 -12.47 -10.07 -1.68
C ASP A 52 -11.02 -9.56 -1.61
N ALA A 53 -10.43 -9.20 -2.76
CA ALA A 53 -9.08 -8.67 -2.81
C ALA A 53 -9.03 -7.24 -2.26
N PHE A 54 -10.06 -6.44 -2.52
CA PHE A 54 -10.22 -5.14 -1.89
C PHE A 54 -10.41 -5.27 -0.37
N ALA A 55 -11.29 -6.16 0.09
CA ALA A 55 -11.50 -6.44 1.53
C ALA A 55 -10.21 -6.83 2.27
N ARG A 56 -9.39 -7.69 1.66
CA ARG A 56 -8.07 -8.04 2.24
C ARG A 56 -7.12 -6.84 2.33
N ALA A 57 -7.15 -5.93 1.35
CA ALA A 57 -6.31 -4.73 1.39
C ALA A 57 -6.76 -3.77 2.49
N MET A 58 -8.07 -3.66 2.73
CA MET A 58 -8.63 -2.89 3.84
C MET A 58 -8.23 -3.48 5.19
N ASP A 59 -8.42 -4.79 5.39
CA ASP A 59 -8.00 -5.46 6.63
C ASP A 59 -6.48 -5.30 6.86
N ALA A 60 -5.68 -5.42 5.80
CA ALA A 60 -4.24 -5.21 5.90
C ALA A 60 -3.88 -3.78 6.35
N LEU A 61 -4.56 -2.75 5.83
CA LEU A 61 -4.37 -1.36 6.25
C LEU A 61 -4.79 -1.15 7.71
N ASP A 62 -5.92 -1.71 8.10
CA ASP A 62 -6.51 -1.54 9.42
C ASP A 62 -5.65 -2.15 10.53
N TYR A 63 -5.15 -3.37 10.33
CA TYR A 63 -4.29 -4.06 11.28
C TYR A 63 -2.82 -3.67 11.17
N TRP A 64 -2.45 -2.86 10.17
CA TRP A 64 -1.09 -2.41 10.04
C TRP A 64 -0.65 -1.55 11.22
N GLU A 65 0.55 -1.84 11.72
CA GLU A 65 1.20 -1.16 12.82
C GLU A 65 2.23 -0.17 12.26
N PRO A 66 1.93 1.14 12.22
CA PRO A 66 2.85 2.12 11.67
C PRO A 66 4.06 2.29 12.59
N VAL A 67 5.26 2.20 12.01
CA VAL A 67 6.54 2.34 12.74
C VAL A 67 6.94 3.81 12.88
N THR A 68 6.49 4.66 11.95
CA THR A 68 6.85 6.08 11.92
C THR A 68 5.61 6.97 12.00
N GLN A 69 5.79 8.22 12.46
CA GLN A 69 4.73 9.24 12.43
C GLN A 69 4.19 9.46 11.00
N ARG A 70 5.08 9.45 10.00
CA ARG A 70 4.70 9.55 8.59
C ARG A 70 3.76 8.42 8.19
N ASP A 71 4.10 7.19 8.55
CA ASP A 71 3.29 6.01 8.24
C ASP A 71 1.94 6.03 8.96
N PHE A 72 1.91 6.48 10.21
CA PHE A 72 0.66 6.69 10.94
C PHE A 72 -0.24 7.71 10.25
N ILE A 73 0.31 8.86 9.85
CA ILE A 73 -0.44 9.88 9.10
C ILE A 73 -0.97 9.30 7.78
N ARG A 74 -0.15 8.54 7.05
CA ARG A 74 -0.58 7.90 5.79
C ARG A 74 -1.72 6.91 6.01
N LYS A 75 -1.68 6.12 7.09
CA LYS A 75 -2.77 5.23 7.49
C LYS A 75 -4.05 6.02 7.74
N VAL A 76 -4.00 7.04 8.59
CA VAL A 76 -5.15 7.91 8.94
C VAL A 76 -5.75 8.54 7.68
N VAL A 77 -4.95 9.22 6.86
CA VAL A 77 -5.43 9.86 5.63
C VAL A 77 -6.11 8.85 4.70
N THR A 78 -5.53 7.64 4.58
CA THR A 78 -6.06 6.61 3.68
C THR A 78 -7.38 6.05 4.19
N MET A 79 -7.49 5.77 5.50
CA MET A 79 -8.72 5.24 6.11
C MET A 79 -9.90 6.23 6.03
N PHE A 80 -9.63 7.54 6.01
CA PHE A 80 -10.68 8.58 5.98
C PHE A 80 -10.85 9.27 4.61
N HIS A 81 -10.15 8.82 3.56
CA HIS A 81 -10.13 9.53 2.27
C HIS A 81 -11.50 9.60 1.58
N ASP A 82 -12.32 8.53 1.61
CA ASP A 82 -13.55 8.44 0.81
C ASP A 82 -14.82 8.10 1.62
N CYS A 83 -14.94 8.56 2.86
CA CYS A 83 -16.08 8.23 3.74
C CYS A 83 -16.34 6.71 3.78
N HIS A 84 -15.26 5.93 3.84
CA HIS A 84 -15.39 4.51 4.15
C HIS A 84 -16.20 4.39 5.44
N ALA A 85 -17.04 3.35 5.54
CA ALA A 85 -17.69 3.06 6.80
C ALA A 85 -16.59 3.08 7.87
N PRO A 86 -16.78 3.85 8.97
CA PRO A 86 -15.75 3.95 9.98
C PRO A 86 -15.35 2.52 10.37
N PRO A 87 -14.04 2.25 10.52
CA PRO A 87 -13.58 0.96 10.97
C PRO A 87 -14.36 0.57 12.23
N PRO A 88 -14.62 -0.73 12.46
CA PRO A 88 -15.14 -1.21 13.73
C PRO A 88 -14.49 -0.54 14.95
N ASP A 89 -15.26 -0.31 16.02
CA ASP A 89 -14.84 0.48 17.19
C ASP A 89 -13.49 0.03 17.79
N ASP A 90 -13.20 -1.27 17.76
CA ASP A 90 -11.94 -1.86 18.19
C ASP A 90 -10.75 -1.38 17.34
N ARG A 91 -10.95 -1.20 16.04
CA ARG A 91 -9.93 -0.70 15.11
C ARG A 91 -9.69 0.80 15.28
N ILE A 92 -10.73 1.57 15.59
CA ILE A 92 -10.59 2.98 15.98
C ILE A 92 -9.78 3.08 17.28
N ALA A 93 -10.08 2.25 18.28
CA ALA A 93 -9.34 2.21 19.54
C ALA A 93 -7.86 1.86 19.34
N LEU A 94 -7.56 0.90 18.46
CA LEU A 94 -6.18 0.55 18.08
C LEU A 94 -5.46 1.74 17.45
N MET A 95 -6.09 2.43 16.49
CA MET A 95 -5.51 3.59 15.84
C MET A 95 -5.26 4.75 16.81
N ILE A 96 -6.18 4.99 17.76
CA ILE A 96 -5.98 5.98 18.83
C ILE A 96 -4.78 5.60 19.69
N ALA A 97 -4.65 4.33 20.09
CA ALA A 97 -3.51 3.85 20.86
C ALA A 97 -2.18 4.01 20.08
N GLN A 98 -2.20 3.72 18.77
CA GLN A 98 -1.07 3.96 17.89
C GLN A 98 -0.68 5.45 17.86
N GLY A 99 -1.66 6.34 17.73
CA GLY A 99 -1.44 7.79 17.73
C GLY A 99 -0.89 8.32 19.05
N LYS A 100 -1.41 7.86 20.19
CA LYS A 100 -0.94 8.23 21.53
C LYS A 100 0.56 7.98 21.73
N ARG A 101 1.08 6.86 21.23
CA ARG A 101 2.53 6.58 21.29
C ARG A 101 3.35 7.61 20.52
N PHE A 102 2.85 8.13 19.40
CA PHE A 102 3.56 9.12 18.60
C PHE A 102 3.53 10.54 19.18
N VAL A 103 2.56 10.84 20.06
CA VAL A 103 2.45 12.13 20.76
C VAL A 103 2.93 12.08 22.21
N GLY A 104 3.38 10.92 22.70
CA GLY A 104 3.93 10.75 24.05
C GLY A 104 2.88 10.57 25.16
N GLU A 105 1.69 10.09 24.82
CA GLU A 105 0.54 9.86 25.72
C GLU A 105 0.30 8.37 26.04
N ALA A 106 1.27 7.50 25.77
CA ALA A 106 1.14 6.05 25.92
C ALA A 106 1.48 5.54 27.31
#